data_AF-A0A7S3EEU2-F1
#
_entry.id   AF-A0A7S3EEU2-F1
#
_cell.length_a   1.000
_cell.length_b   1.000
_cell.length_c   1.000
_cell.angle_alpha   90.00
_cell.angle_beta   90.00
_cell.angle_gamma   90.00
#
_symmetry.space_group_name_H-M   'P 1'
#
loop_
_entity.id
_entity.type
_entity.pdbx_description
1 polymer ?
#
loop_
_entity_poly.entity_id
_entity_poly.type
_entity_poly.pdbx_seq_one_letter_code
_entity_poly.pdbx_strand_id
1 'polypeptide(L)'
;NLCKISRVFRVEKALQYTTKSNKLRLWPTRFGSVLENQSMTKLAVKLLADCMEAITGLFFTSGKIPAVESFLNRIGIQTNFYGHFRVERLLDLNSALCADQERRLSIAEKALKYKFRNPALFMQAVTHRSIDSSTPYEKLEFLGDSLLNFTITNYIYEKFTDASPGTLTELAALAKSNDFFAMISVSLRLHECLWYHSECVSQSLQAYVECFDIQSHDAKMSAPKVLGDVLESTAAAIFLDSGGRLEAMWEVMEPHFLGFIRKAPKLAQCSTAQNHAFLTLTAGVLNLRLKFKYEEKSSQQKRIVTCSILVGENVISLSSAPSKERATEIAIDSAREALMESNSHRLEDQSGTRRKSY
;
A
#
# COMPACT_ATOMS: atom_id res chain seq x y z
N ASN A 1 -2.91 10.20 -33.37
CA ASN A 1 -3.88 9.89 -32.30
C ASN A 1 -3.87 10.84 -31.10
N LEU A 2 -2.74 11.49 -30.73
CA LEU A 2 -2.72 12.56 -29.70
C LEU A 2 -3.59 13.80 -30.01
N CYS A 3 -3.72 14.19 -31.29
CA CYS A 3 -4.60 15.31 -31.68
C CYS A 3 -6.10 15.04 -31.51
N LYS A 4 -6.52 13.77 -31.39
CA LYS A 4 -7.93 13.44 -31.07
C LYS A 4 -8.21 13.61 -29.57
N ILE A 5 -7.24 13.29 -28.73
CA ILE A 5 -7.30 13.53 -27.27
C ILE A 5 -7.31 15.04 -26.99
N SER A 6 -6.49 15.84 -27.69
CA SER A 6 -6.46 17.30 -27.48
C SER A 6 -7.77 18.02 -27.84
N ARG A 7 -8.54 17.47 -28.81
CA ARG A 7 -9.85 17.99 -29.21
C ARG A 7 -10.94 17.75 -28.16
N VAL A 8 -10.92 16.59 -27.51
CA VAL A 8 -11.92 16.24 -26.47
C VAL A 8 -11.76 17.14 -25.23
N PHE A 9 -10.52 17.48 -24.86
CA PHE A 9 -10.24 18.28 -23.67
C PHE A 9 -10.11 19.80 -23.93
N ARG A 10 -10.42 20.29 -25.15
CA ARG A 10 -10.23 21.71 -25.55
C ARG A 10 -8.82 22.27 -25.23
N VAL A 11 -7.79 21.43 -25.33
CA VAL A 11 -6.38 21.80 -25.04
C VAL A 11 -5.69 22.42 -26.28
N GLU A 12 -6.41 22.59 -27.40
CA GLU A 12 -5.88 23.17 -28.64
C GLU A 12 -5.23 24.55 -28.44
N LYS A 13 -5.72 25.36 -27.48
CA LYS A 13 -5.09 26.64 -27.14
C LYS A 13 -3.77 26.52 -26.38
N ALA A 14 -3.53 25.42 -25.65
CA ALA A 14 -2.27 25.20 -24.95
C ALA A 14 -1.18 24.65 -25.87
N LEU A 15 -1.56 23.86 -26.90
CA LEU A 15 -0.63 23.30 -27.89
C LEU A 15 -0.30 24.25 -29.05
N GLN A 16 -1.15 25.24 -29.37
CA GLN A 16 -0.82 26.23 -30.40
C GLN A 16 0.35 27.16 -30.01
N TYR A 17 0.71 27.23 -28.73
CA TYR A 17 1.84 28.03 -28.26
C TYR A 17 3.22 27.39 -28.53
N THR A 18 3.29 26.10 -28.89
CA THR A 18 4.57 25.38 -29.03
C THR A 18 5.06 25.23 -30.48
N THR A 19 4.27 25.59 -31.49
CA THR A 19 4.63 25.30 -32.91
C THR A 19 4.97 26.52 -33.76
N LYS A 20 4.79 27.76 -33.29
CA LYS A 20 5.04 28.98 -34.10
C LYS A 20 6.28 29.79 -33.77
N SER A 21 7.09 29.40 -32.78
CA SER A 21 8.36 30.09 -32.55
C SER A 21 9.43 29.13 -32.04
N ASN A 22 10.52 28.97 -32.82
CA ASN A 22 11.79 28.36 -32.42
C ASN A 22 12.53 29.19 -31.34
N LYS A 23 11.81 29.65 -30.32
CA LYS A 23 12.35 30.23 -29.11
C LYS A 23 11.67 29.51 -27.95
N LEU A 24 12.45 28.77 -27.17
CA LEU A 24 12.10 28.29 -25.84
C LEU A 24 11.58 29.50 -25.02
N ARG A 25 10.27 29.68 -24.99
CA ARG A 25 9.62 30.51 -23.99
C ARG A 25 9.14 29.55 -22.92
N LEU A 26 9.78 29.67 -21.75
CA LEU A 26 9.26 29.21 -20.46
C LEU A 26 7.74 29.44 -20.43
N TRP A 27 7.02 28.48 -19.84
CA TRP A 27 5.60 28.58 -19.51
C TRP A 27 5.25 30.03 -19.14
N PRO A 28 4.23 30.65 -19.76
CA PRO A 28 4.01 32.07 -19.59
C PRO A 28 3.75 32.36 -18.11
N THR A 29 4.67 33.10 -17.49
CA THR A 29 4.52 33.79 -16.20
C THR A 29 3.47 34.90 -16.24
N ARG A 30 2.51 34.84 -17.19
CA ARG A 30 1.37 35.74 -17.28
C ARG A 30 0.12 35.10 -16.67
N PHE A 31 0.19 34.86 -15.36
CA PHE A 31 -1.00 34.88 -14.49
C PHE A 31 -1.20 36.28 -13.87
N GLY A 32 -0.69 37.33 -14.53
CA GLY A 32 -0.62 38.69 -13.98
C GLY A 32 -1.86 39.56 -14.17
N SER A 33 -2.97 39.06 -14.75
CA SER A 33 -4.15 39.92 -14.98
C SER A 33 -5.51 39.20 -14.95
N VAL A 34 -5.60 38.07 -14.23
CA VAL A 34 -6.89 37.47 -13.84
C VAL A 34 -6.81 37.21 -12.33
N LEU A 35 -6.72 38.30 -11.56
CA LEU A 35 -6.43 38.28 -10.12
C LEU A 35 -7.53 39.01 -9.32
N GLU A 36 -8.80 38.72 -9.63
CA GLU A 36 -9.92 39.24 -8.82
C GLU A 36 -10.57 38.17 -7.91
N ASN A 37 -10.24 36.88 -8.07
CA ASN A 37 -10.77 35.83 -7.19
C ASN A 37 -9.71 34.78 -6.83
N GLN A 38 -9.07 34.95 -5.67
CA GLN A 38 -8.01 34.08 -5.16
C GLN A 38 -8.46 32.62 -4.94
N SER A 39 -9.75 32.37 -4.71
CA SER A 39 -10.33 31.03 -4.54
C SER A 39 -10.39 30.25 -5.86
N MET A 40 -10.83 30.92 -6.94
CA MET A 40 -10.96 30.32 -8.27
C MET A 40 -9.60 29.97 -8.89
N THR A 41 -8.57 30.79 -8.64
CA THR A 41 -7.20 30.50 -9.07
C THR A 41 -6.61 29.30 -8.35
N LYS A 42 -6.86 29.15 -7.04
CA LYS A 42 -6.40 27.97 -6.27
C LYS A 42 -7.04 26.68 -6.77
N LEU A 43 -8.35 26.72 -7.05
CA LEU A 43 -9.08 25.57 -7.59
C LEU A 43 -8.56 25.16 -8.98
N ALA A 44 -8.30 26.13 -9.86
CA ALA A 44 -7.75 25.87 -11.19
C ALA A 44 -6.34 25.24 -11.14
N VAL A 45 -5.47 25.72 -10.25
CA VAL A 45 -4.12 25.16 -10.08
C VAL A 45 -4.18 23.73 -9.53
N LYS A 46 -5.06 23.45 -8.57
CA LYS A 46 -5.23 22.10 -8.03
C LYS A 46 -5.72 21.12 -9.11
N LEU A 47 -6.73 21.53 -9.89
CA LEU A 47 -7.24 20.71 -10.98
C LEU A 47 -6.15 20.40 -12.03
N LEU A 48 -5.31 21.39 -12.37
CA LEU A 48 -4.20 21.17 -13.30
C LEU A 48 -3.17 20.19 -12.74
N ALA A 49 -2.86 20.26 -11.45
CA ALA A 49 -1.97 19.30 -10.79
C ALA A 49 -2.57 17.88 -10.85
N ASP A 50 -3.84 17.72 -10.52
CA ASP A 50 -4.53 16.43 -10.56
C ASP A 50 -4.58 15.86 -12.00
N CYS A 51 -4.76 16.72 -13.01
CA CYS A 51 -4.63 16.31 -14.41
C CYS A 51 -3.21 15.85 -14.77
N MET A 52 -2.18 16.52 -14.27
CA MET A 52 -0.79 16.12 -14.50
C MET A 52 -0.47 14.78 -13.85
N GLU A 53 -0.98 14.52 -12.64
CA GLU A 53 -0.87 13.22 -11.97
C GLU A 53 -1.57 12.12 -12.79
N ALA A 54 -2.79 12.36 -13.26
CA ALA A 54 -3.54 11.41 -14.08
C ALA A 54 -2.83 11.10 -15.41
N ILE A 55 -2.27 12.11 -16.08
CA ILE A 55 -1.50 11.91 -17.32
C ILE A 55 -0.21 11.13 -17.02
N THR A 56 0.46 11.42 -15.91
CA THR A 56 1.65 10.67 -15.49
C THR A 56 1.31 9.20 -15.26
N GLY A 57 0.19 8.92 -14.59
CA GLY A 57 -0.36 7.58 -14.45
C GLY A 57 -0.65 6.89 -15.79
N LEU A 58 -1.17 7.61 -16.78
CA LEU A 58 -1.39 7.07 -18.14
C LEU A 58 -0.08 6.66 -18.83
N PHE A 59 0.98 7.46 -18.71
CA PHE A 59 2.29 7.09 -19.24
C PHE A 59 2.86 5.87 -18.52
N PHE A 60 2.68 5.80 -17.19
CA PHE A 60 3.09 4.65 -16.40
C PHE A 60 2.37 3.36 -16.81
N THR A 61 1.05 3.40 -17.02
CA THR A 61 0.31 2.20 -17.46
C THR A 61 0.67 1.77 -18.88
N SER A 62 1.09 2.71 -19.73
CA SER A 62 1.47 2.43 -21.13
C SER A 62 2.88 1.89 -21.30
N GLY A 63 3.84 2.35 -20.49
CA GLY A 63 5.25 2.00 -20.67
C GLY A 63 6.12 2.14 -19.42
N LYS A 64 5.50 2.01 -18.24
CA LYS A 64 6.13 2.02 -16.91
C LYS A 64 7.02 3.27 -16.71
N ILE A 65 8.11 3.14 -15.96
CA ILE A 65 9.00 4.26 -15.60
C ILE A 65 9.63 4.94 -16.84
N PRO A 66 10.13 4.23 -17.87
CA PRO A 66 10.73 4.88 -19.05
C PRO A 66 9.76 5.80 -19.81
N ALA A 67 8.48 5.43 -19.89
CA ALA A 67 7.48 6.29 -20.53
C ALA A 67 7.18 7.55 -19.71
N VAL A 68 7.14 7.44 -18.38
CA VAL A 68 7.01 8.59 -17.47
C VAL A 68 8.21 9.52 -17.63
N GLU A 69 9.43 8.98 -17.61
CA GLU A 69 10.67 9.76 -17.79
C GLU A 69 10.67 10.51 -19.13
N SER A 70 10.31 9.85 -20.22
CA SER A 70 10.20 10.49 -21.54
C SER A 70 9.17 11.61 -21.55
N PHE A 71 8.02 11.41 -20.90
CA PHE A 71 6.99 12.43 -20.77
C PHE A 71 7.46 13.63 -19.96
N LEU A 72 8.02 13.42 -18.76
CA LEU A 72 8.50 14.48 -17.87
C LEU A 72 9.60 15.31 -18.52
N ASN A 73 10.57 14.64 -19.16
CA ASN A 73 11.62 15.32 -19.91
C ASN A 73 11.05 16.17 -21.06
N ARG A 74 10.01 15.69 -21.75
CA ARG A 74 9.36 16.41 -22.86
C ARG A 74 8.60 17.65 -22.40
N ILE A 75 8.06 17.67 -21.18
CA ILE A 75 7.40 18.86 -20.61
C ILE A 75 8.38 19.79 -19.88
N GLY A 76 9.69 19.48 -19.91
CA GLY A 76 10.74 20.31 -19.34
C GLY A 76 11.10 20.01 -17.89
N ILE A 77 10.57 18.93 -17.31
CA ILE A 77 10.98 18.42 -16.00
C ILE A 77 12.11 17.42 -16.24
N GLN A 78 13.35 17.87 -16.08
CA GLN A 78 14.51 17.02 -16.26
C GLN A 78 14.56 15.97 -15.16
N THR A 79 14.30 14.72 -15.54
CA THR A 79 14.35 13.57 -14.64
C THR A 79 15.36 12.57 -15.16
N ASN A 80 16.15 12.01 -14.24
CA ASN A 80 17.04 10.89 -14.49
C ASN A 80 16.81 9.85 -13.38
N PHE A 81 15.75 9.07 -13.51
CA PHE A 81 15.32 8.15 -12.43
C PHE A 81 16.35 7.04 -12.19
N TYR A 82 17.12 6.65 -13.21
CA TYR A 82 18.04 5.52 -13.14
C TYR A 82 19.52 5.91 -13.04
N GLY A 83 19.89 7.16 -13.32
CA GLY A 83 21.31 7.52 -13.48
C GLY A 83 22.11 7.66 -12.19
N HIS A 84 21.47 7.69 -11.00
CA HIS A 84 22.14 8.13 -9.77
C HIS A 84 21.78 7.36 -8.47
N PHE A 85 21.37 6.09 -8.53
CA PHE A 85 21.36 5.26 -7.31
C PHE A 85 22.79 4.92 -6.88
N ARG A 86 23.52 5.90 -6.32
CA ARG A 86 24.81 5.68 -5.69
C ARG A 86 24.59 5.07 -4.32
N VAL A 87 24.42 3.75 -4.29
CA VAL A 87 24.39 2.93 -3.04
C VAL A 87 25.68 3.13 -2.23
N GLU A 88 26.78 3.52 -2.89
CA GLU A 88 28.12 3.76 -2.34
C GLU A 88 28.20 4.70 -1.13
N ARG A 89 27.19 5.55 -0.87
CA ARG A 89 27.19 6.44 0.32
C ARG A 89 26.40 5.93 1.52
N LEU A 90 25.67 4.84 1.39
CA LEU A 90 24.82 4.27 2.44
C LEU A 90 25.54 3.12 3.13
N LEU A 91 26.64 3.43 3.81
CA LEU A 91 27.42 2.56 4.69
C LEU A 91 28.65 1.88 4.05
N ASP A 92 29.81 2.52 4.24
CA ASP A 92 31.10 1.84 4.44
C ASP A 92 31.08 1.04 5.76
N LEU A 93 30.13 0.13 5.94
CA LEU A 93 30.12 -0.81 7.07
C LEU A 93 30.84 -2.09 6.65
N ASN A 94 32.13 -1.95 6.37
CA ASN A 94 33.08 -3.08 6.31
C ASN A 94 33.42 -3.62 7.73
N SER A 95 32.67 -3.23 8.76
CA SER A 95 32.80 -3.81 10.09
C SER A 95 32.07 -5.14 10.14
N ALA A 96 32.76 -6.19 10.60
CA ALA A 96 32.14 -7.46 10.93
C ALA A 96 30.94 -7.24 11.85
N LEU A 97 29.82 -7.88 11.53
CA LEU A 97 28.61 -7.86 12.37
C LEU A 97 28.92 -8.53 13.71
N CYS A 98 28.32 -8.03 14.80
CA CYS A 98 28.37 -8.76 16.05
C CYS A 98 27.41 -9.97 16.02
N ALA A 99 27.59 -10.93 16.92
CA ALA A 99 26.77 -12.16 16.94
C ALA A 99 25.26 -11.88 17.06
N ASP A 100 24.85 -10.81 17.77
CA ASP A 100 23.43 -10.44 17.87
C ASP A 100 22.88 -9.84 16.57
N GLN A 101 23.69 -9.07 15.83
CA GLN A 101 23.34 -8.55 14.52
C GLN A 101 23.18 -9.67 13.50
N GLU A 102 24.11 -10.63 13.47
CA GLU A 102 24.03 -11.81 12.60
C GLU A 102 22.77 -12.66 12.90
N ARG A 103 22.44 -12.83 14.18
CA ARG A 103 21.23 -13.55 14.59
C ARG A 103 19.96 -12.89 14.04
N ARG A 104 19.83 -11.57 14.17
CA ARG A 104 18.65 -10.82 13.72
C ARG A 104 18.55 -10.78 12.20
N LEU A 105 19.68 -10.60 11.52
CA LEU A 105 19.74 -10.74 10.06
C LEU A 105 19.25 -12.12 9.63
N SER A 106 19.72 -13.20 10.28
CA SER A 106 19.28 -14.56 9.98
C SER A 106 17.77 -14.77 10.18
N ILE A 107 17.17 -14.14 11.20
CA ILE A 107 15.71 -14.17 11.42
C ILE A 107 14.99 -13.49 10.26
N ALA A 108 15.41 -12.27 9.91
CA ALA A 108 14.78 -11.50 8.85
C ALA A 108 14.95 -12.15 7.48
N GLU A 109 16.14 -12.63 7.13
CA GLU A 109 16.38 -13.29 5.84
C GLU A 109 15.53 -14.56 5.67
N LYS A 110 15.33 -15.31 6.76
CA LYS A 110 14.43 -16.48 6.76
C LYS A 110 12.97 -16.07 6.62
N ALA A 111 12.54 -15.03 7.34
CA ALA A 111 11.17 -14.54 7.30
C ALA A 111 10.81 -13.97 5.93
N LEU A 112 11.67 -13.12 5.38
CA LEU A 112 11.52 -12.45 4.07
C LEU A 112 11.83 -13.38 2.89
N LYS A 113 12.50 -14.51 3.13
CA LYS A 113 13.06 -15.39 2.08
C LYS A 113 13.96 -14.63 1.10
N TYR A 114 14.71 -13.66 1.63
CA TYR A 114 15.61 -12.78 0.90
C TYR A 114 16.96 -12.76 1.59
N LYS A 115 18.06 -12.85 0.83
CA LYS A 115 19.41 -12.72 1.37
C LYS A 115 19.99 -11.37 0.99
N PHE A 116 20.39 -10.59 1.99
CA PHE A 116 20.98 -9.28 1.77
C PHE A 116 22.42 -9.42 1.27
N ARG A 117 22.75 -8.73 0.18
CA ARG A 117 24.13 -8.64 -0.31
C ARG A 117 24.96 -7.72 0.57
N ASN A 118 24.33 -6.65 1.04
CA ASN A 118 24.90 -5.72 1.99
C ASN A 118 24.09 -5.74 3.31
N PRO A 119 24.51 -6.54 4.31
CA PRO A 119 23.85 -6.63 5.61
C PRO A 119 23.70 -5.29 6.34
N ALA A 120 24.56 -4.32 6.05
CA ALA A 120 24.51 -3.01 6.66
C ALA A 120 23.26 -2.21 6.31
N LEU A 121 22.69 -2.42 5.11
CA LEU A 121 21.41 -1.81 4.73
C LEU A 121 20.28 -2.32 5.64
N PHE A 122 20.27 -3.62 5.91
CA PHE A 122 19.30 -4.20 6.84
C PHE A 122 19.51 -3.69 8.27
N MET A 123 20.77 -3.63 8.72
CA MET A 123 21.08 -3.08 10.05
C MET A 123 20.61 -1.63 10.22
N GLN A 124 20.80 -0.79 9.20
CA GLN A 124 20.25 0.56 9.21
C GLN A 124 18.72 0.55 9.28
N ALA A 125 18.04 -0.31 8.52
CA ALA A 125 16.59 -0.38 8.46
C ALA A 125 15.95 -0.74 9.82
N VAL A 126 16.64 -1.51 10.66
CA VAL A 126 16.11 -1.92 11.98
C VAL A 126 16.65 -1.11 13.15
N THR A 127 17.48 -0.09 12.92
CA THR A 127 18.10 0.71 13.99
C THR A 127 17.28 1.97 14.27
N HIS A 128 16.62 1.99 15.42
CA HIS A 128 15.85 3.15 15.91
C HIS A 128 16.77 4.27 16.41
N ARG A 129 16.36 5.53 16.24
CA ARG A 129 17.07 6.74 16.70
C ARG A 129 17.45 6.80 18.18
N SER A 130 16.91 5.94 19.03
CA SER A 130 17.32 5.87 20.44
C SER A 130 18.68 5.20 20.64
N ILE A 131 19.24 4.59 19.60
CA ILE A 131 20.63 4.16 19.57
C ILE A 131 21.44 5.30 18.97
N ASP A 132 22.49 5.71 19.68
CA ASP A 132 23.55 6.62 19.20
C ASP A 132 24.37 5.92 18.10
N SER A 133 23.71 5.65 16.97
CA SER A 133 24.31 5.21 15.72
C SER A 133 24.33 6.37 14.74
N SER A 134 25.30 6.36 13.82
CA SER A 134 25.46 7.44 12.85
C SER A 134 24.31 7.51 11.82
N THR A 135 23.50 6.46 11.70
CA THR A 135 22.44 6.36 10.68
C THR A 135 21.21 5.59 11.19
N PRO A 136 20.19 6.28 11.70
CA PRO A 136 18.94 5.64 12.08
C PRO A 136 18.06 5.36 10.84
N TYR A 137 17.00 4.56 11.01
CA TYR A 137 16.19 4.05 9.91
C TYR A 137 15.37 5.11 9.17
N GLU A 138 15.15 6.32 9.71
CA GLU A 138 14.16 7.29 9.20
C GLU A 138 14.43 7.72 7.75
N LYS A 139 15.69 7.69 7.31
CA LYS A 139 16.03 7.95 5.90
C LYS A 139 15.53 6.84 4.98
N LEU A 140 15.61 5.58 5.43
CA LEU A 140 15.10 4.43 4.70
C LEU A 140 13.58 4.36 4.82
N GLU A 141 12.99 4.67 5.96
CA GLU A 141 11.54 4.84 6.14
C GLU A 141 10.97 5.83 5.11
N PHE A 142 11.55 7.02 5.01
CA PHE A 142 11.11 8.04 4.06
C PHE A 142 11.08 7.53 2.60
N LEU A 143 12.13 6.79 2.19
CA LEU A 143 12.18 6.18 0.87
C LEU A 143 11.16 5.03 0.75
N GLY A 144 11.05 4.21 1.79
CA GLY A 144 10.21 3.03 1.87
C GLY A 144 8.73 3.34 1.79
N ASP A 145 8.27 4.38 2.50
CA ASP A 145 6.90 4.89 2.45
C ASP A 145 6.51 5.21 0.99
N SER A 146 7.35 5.97 0.28
CA SER A 146 7.10 6.31 -1.13
C SER A 146 7.05 5.08 -2.04
N LEU A 147 7.96 4.13 -1.85
CA LEU A 147 8.05 2.91 -2.65
C LEU A 147 6.84 1.98 -2.42
N LEU A 148 6.51 1.68 -1.17
CA LEU A 148 5.37 0.83 -0.81
C LEU A 148 4.05 1.50 -1.20
N ASN A 149 3.90 2.80 -0.98
CA ASN A 149 2.73 3.55 -1.40
C ASN A 149 2.51 3.41 -2.90
N PHE A 150 3.57 3.51 -3.69
CA PHE A 150 3.49 3.35 -5.13
C PHE A 150 3.15 1.92 -5.54
N THR A 151 3.86 0.90 -5.04
CA THR A 151 3.63 -0.50 -5.44
C THR A 151 2.26 -1.00 -5.03
N ILE A 152 1.80 -0.68 -3.81
CA ILE A 152 0.47 -1.06 -3.32
C ILE A 152 -0.63 -0.38 -4.15
N THR A 153 -0.49 0.91 -4.46
CA THR A 153 -1.45 1.60 -5.35
C THR A 153 -1.46 0.98 -6.74
N ASN A 154 -0.29 0.67 -7.31
CA ASN A 154 -0.23 0.03 -8.62
C ASN A 154 -0.91 -1.34 -8.60
N TYR A 155 -0.65 -2.16 -7.58
CA TYR A 155 -1.31 -3.46 -7.41
C TYR A 155 -2.83 -3.30 -7.33
N ILE A 156 -3.33 -2.38 -6.51
CA ILE A 156 -4.78 -2.15 -6.36
C ILE A 156 -5.39 -1.65 -7.68
N TYR A 157 -4.73 -0.74 -8.39
CA TYR A 157 -5.18 -0.22 -9.68
C TYR A 157 -5.28 -1.33 -10.74
N GLU A 158 -4.28 -2.20 -10.84
CA GLU A 158 -4.25 -3.31 -11.79
C GLU A 158 -5.25 -4.42 -11.41
N LYS A 159 -5.47 -4.66 -10.11
CA LYS A 159 -6.33 -5.75 -9.60
C LYS A 159 -7.82 -5.41 -9.63
N PHE A 160 -8.19 -4.17 -9.31
CA PHE A 160 -9.58 -3.73 -9.11
C PHE A 160 -10.06 -2.85 -10.27
N THR A 161 -9.99 -3.36 -11.50
CA THR A 161 -10.30 -2.59 -12.74
C THR A 161 -11.71 -2.02 -12.80
N ASP A 162 -12.68 -2.66 -12.13
CA ASP A 162 -14.09 -2.28 -12.15
C ASP A 162 -14.48 -1.39 -10.95
N ALA A 163 -13.53 -1.13 -10.04
CA ALA A 163 -13.81 -0.37 -8.82
C ALA A 163 -13.89 1.13 -9.11
N SER A 164 -14.75 1.82 -8.36
CA SER A 164 -14.86 3.28 -8.45
C SER A 164 -13.59 3.95 -7.89
N PRO A 165 -13.27 5.20 -8.31
CA PRO A 165 -12.13 5.94 -7.75
C PRO A 165 -12.18 6.08 -6.22
N GLY A 166 -13.37 6.27 -5.65
CA GLY A 166 -13.57 6.30 -4.20
C GLY A 166 -13.21 4.97 -3.53
N THR A 167 -13.68 3.86 -4.10
CA THR A 167 -13.34 2.50 -3.62
C THR A 167 -11.84 2.22 -3.72
N LEU A 168 -11.19 2.60 -4.83
CA LEU A 168 -9.73 2.44 -4.98
C LEU A 168 -8.96 3.23 -3.89
N THR A 169 -9.44 4.42 -3.57
CA THR A 169 -8.86 5.28 -2.53
C THR A 169 -9.01 4.65 -1.14
N GLU A 170 -10.19 4.12 -0.82
CA GLU A 170 -10.46 3.42 0.45
C GLU A 170 -9.61 2.15 0.59
N LEU A 171 -9.54 1.32 -0.46
CA LEU A 171 -8.71 0.11 -0.49
C LEU A 171 -7.23 0.46 -0.28
N ALA A 172 -6.75 1.48 -0.98
CA ALA A 172 -5.36 1.93 -0.87
C ALA A 172 -5.05 2.49 0.52
N ALA A 173 -5.91 3.36 1.06
CA ALA A 173 -5.72 3.94 2.39
C ALA A 173 -5.65 2.85 3.48
N LEU A 174 -6.47 1.82 3.36
CA LEU A 174 -6.44 0.69 4.28
C LEU A 174 -5.14 -0.13 4.15
N ALA A 175 -4.77 -0.50 2.92
CA ALA A 175 -3.60 -1.33 2.64
C ALA A 175 -2.26 -0.64 2.94
N LYS A 176 -2.28 0.69 3.12
CA LYS A 176 -1.13 1.54 3.45
C LYS A 176 -1.20 2.10 4.88
N SER A 177 -2.11 1.59 5.69
CA SER A 177 -2.25 2.08 7.06
C SER A 177 -1.12 1.54 7.95
N ASN A 178 -0.72 2.33 8.94
CA ASN A 178 0.27 1.91 9.93
C ASN A 178 -0.14 0.62 10.66
N ASP A 179 -1.43 0.46 10.97
CA ASP A 179 -1.91 -0.77 11.61
C ASP A 179 -1.70 -1.99 10.69
N PHE A 180 -1.96 -1.84 9.39
CA PHE A 180 -1.73 -2.88 8.40
C PHE A 180 -0.24 -3.25 8.29
N PHE A 181 0.64 -2.26 8.20
CA PHE A 181 2.08 -2.50 8.17
C PHE A 181 2.60 -3.10 9.47
N ALA A 182 2.10 -2.66 10.62
CA ALA A 182 2.51 -3.19 11.92
C ALA A 182 2.18 -4.68 12.08
N MET A 183 0.97 -5.10 11.67
CA MET A 183 0.61 -6.51 11.71
C MET A 183 1.49 -7.36 10.77
N ILE A 184 1.84 -6.82 9.59
CA ILE A 184 2.79 -7.50 8.70
C ILE A 184 4.17 -7.60 9.36
N SER A 185 4.67 -6.52 9.97
CA SER A 185 5.94 -6.51 10.70
C SER A 185 6.01 -7.52 11.83
N VAL A 186 4.93 -7.69 12.60
CA VAL A 186 4.84 -8.72 13.63
C VAL A 186 4.83 -10.11 13.00
N SER A 187 4.03 -10.33 11.94
CA SER A 187 3.98 -11.60 11.23
C SER A 187 5.32 -12.03 10.60
N LEU A 188 6.16 -11.05 10.24
CA LEU A 188 7.51 -11.22 9.71
C LEU A 188 8.59 -11.27 10.79
N ARG A 189 8.22 -11.15 12.06
CA ARG A 189 9.15 -11.08 13.20
C ARG A 189 10.18 -9.94 13.10
N LEU A 190 9.86 -8.88 12.36
CA LEU A 190 10.73 -7.69 12.26
C LEU A 190 10.83 -6.95 13.60
N HIS A 191 9.79 -7.04 14.44
CA HIS A 191 9.82 -6.53 15.81
C HIS A 191 10.93 -7.15 16.68
N GLU A 192 11.33 -8.40 16.41
CA GLU A 192 12.47 -9.04 17.09
C GLU A 192 13.82 -8.62 16.50
N CYS A 193 13.82 -8.03 15.32
CA CYS A 193 15.03 -7.54 14.65
C CYS A 193 15.33 -6.09 15.03
N LEU A 194 14.36 -5.37 15.60
CA LEU A 194 14.47 -3.98 16.02
C LEU A 194 15.56 -3.74 17.07
N TRP A 195 16.37 -2.72 16.81
CA TRP A 195 17.43 -2.22 17.67
C TRP A 195 16.98 -0.90 18.29
N TYR A 196 16.82 -0.86 19.62
CA TYR A 196 16.40 0.33 20.36
C TYR A 196 16.87 0.28 21.82
N HIS A 197 17.05 1.45 22.46
CA HIS A 197 17.27 1.61 23.92
C HIS A 197 16.11 2.32 24.65
N SER A 198 14.99 2.59 23.96
CA SER A 198 13.89 3.34 24.56
C SER A 198 12.93 2.41 25.31
N GLU A 199 12.74 2.65 26.61
CA GLU A 199 11.82 1.86 27.44
C GLU A 199 10.36 2.00 26.98
N CYS A 200 9.95 3.20 26.57
CA CYS A 200 8.61 3.46 26.02
C CYS A 200 8.33 2.64 24.74
N VAL A 201 9.33 2.54 23.86
CA VAL A 201 9.26 1.68 22.66
C VAL A 201 9.15 0.22 23.09
N SER A 202 9.93 -0.22 24.09
CA SER A 202 9.86 -1.59 24.59
C SER A 202 8.47 -1.96 25.13
N GLN A 203 7.90 -1.11 25.99
CA GLN A 203 6.60 -1.36 26.62
C GLN A 203 5.47 -1.40 25.59
N SER A 204 5.48 -0.45 24.65
CA SER A 204 4.45 -0.39 23.58
C SER A 204 4.55 -1.56 22.61
N LEU A 205 5.77 -1.97 22.23
CA LEU A 205 5.99 -3.16 21.40
C LEU A 205 5.53 -4.43 22.10
N GLN A 206 5.94 -4.64 23.35
CA GLN A 206 5.57 -5.83 24.11
C GLN A 206 4.05 -5.95 24.27
N ALA A 207 3.38 -4.86 24.69
CA ALA A 207 1.93 -4.85 24.81
C ALA A 207 1.23 -5.19 23.48
N TYR A 208 1.78 -4.71 22.35
CA TYR A 208 1.19 -4.96 21.03
C TYR A 208 1.38 -6.41 20.59
N VAL A 209 2.58 -6.96 20.76
CA VAL A 209 2.91 -8.35 20.39
C VAL A 209 2.11 -9.35 21.24
N GLU A 210 2.00 -9.11 22.55
CA GLU A 210 1.16 -9.93 23.44
C GLU A 210 -0.30 -9.93 23.00
N CYS A 211 -0.84 -8.77 22.59
CA CYS A 211 -2.19 -8.67 22.03
C CYS A 211 -2.32 -9.38 20.67
N PHE A 212 -1.27 -9.38 19.85
CA PHE A 212 -1.27 -10.01 18.54
C PHE A 212 -1.34 -11.55 18.63
N ASP A 213 -0.60 -12.15 19.58
CA ASP A 213 -0.52 -13.61 19.74
C ASP A 213 -1.79 -14.24 20.33
N ILE A 214 -2.51 -13.51 21.20
CA ILE A 214 -3.68 -14.05 21.91
C ILE A 214 -4.89 -14.22 20.97
N GLN A 215 -4.84 -13.75 19.72
CA GLN A 215 -6.03 -13.58 18.87
C GLN A 215 -7.18 -12.87 19.62
N SER A 216 -6.86 -12.10 20.68
CA SER A 216 -7.83 -11.34 21.43
C SER A 216 -8.24 -10.17 20.56
N HIS A 217 -9.29 -10.43 19.80
CA HIS A 217 -9.95 -9.59 18.81
C HIS A 217 -10.53 -8.26 19.36
N ASP A 218 -10.07 -7.80 20.52
CA ASP A 218 -10.53 -6.63 21.26
C ASP A 218 -9.39 -5.68 21.70
N ALA A 219 -8.18 -5.84 21.17
CA ALA A 219 -7.09 -4.91 21.44
C ALA A 219 -7.40 -3.51 20.87
N LYS A 220 -7.93 -2.63 21.73
CA LYS A 220 -8.14 -1.20 21.48
C LYS A 220 -6.83 -0.40 21.36
N MET A 221 -5.72 -1.05 21.01
CA MET A 221 -4.42 -0.40 21.00
C MET A 221 -4.00 -0.09 19.57
N SER A 222 -3.84 1.21 19.29
CA SER A 222 -3.18 1.71 18.08
C SER A 222 -1.81 1.04 17.96
N ALA A 223 -1.46 0.59 16.76
CA ALA A 223 -0.16 0.00 16.55
C ALA A 223 0.97 1.02 16.82
N PRO A 224 2.07 0.62 17.50
CA PRO A 224 3.28 1.44 17.60
C PRO A 224 3.81 1.80 16.21
N LYS A 225 4.03 3.09 15.94
CA LYS A 225 4.50 3.58 14.62
C LYS A 225 5.78 2.90 14.15
N VAL A 226 6.70 2.64 15.09
CA VAL A 226 7.97 1.95 14.83
C VAL A 226 7.80 0.61 14.09
N LEU A 227 6.67 -0.08 14.22
CA LEU A 227 6.43 -1.32 13.48
C LEU A 227 6.14 -1.06 12.00
N GLY A 228 5.39 0.00 11.68
CA GLY A 228 5.17 0.44 10.30
C GLY A 228 6.47 0.95 9.69
N ASP A 229 7.15 1.84 10.41
CA ASP A 229 8.39 2.48 9.96
C ASP A 229 9.48 1.44 9.60
N VAL A 230 9.56 0.34 10.36
CA VAL A 230 10.51 -0.75 10.10
C VAL A 230 10.16 -1.58 8.87
N LEU A 231 8.87 -1.75 8.56
CA LEU A 231 8.46 -2.43 7.33
C LEU A 231 8.89 -1.61 6.11
N GLU A 232 8.64 -0.30 6.17
CA GLU A 232 8.98 0.67 5.13
C GLU A 232 10.49 0.74 4.94
N SER A 233 11.25 0.90 6.02
CA SER A 233 12.71 0.94 5.97
C SER A 233 13.31 -0.37 5.45
N THR A 234 12.72 -1.51 5.79
CA THR A 234 13.13 -2.84 5.28
C THR A 234 12.86 -2.94 3.78
N ALA A 235 11.71 -2.47 3.30
CA ALA A 235 11.41 -2.42 1.87
C ALA A 235 12.40 -1.53 1.11
N ALA A 236 12.75 -0.38 1.67
CA ALA A 236 13.79 0.50 1.11
C ALA A 236 15.17 -0.17 1.09
N ALA A 237 15.53 -0.91 2.14
CA ALA A 237 16.79 -1.67 2.18
C ALA A 237 16.85 -2.73 1.07
N ILE A 238 15.77 -3.49 0.85
CA ILE A 238 15.68 -4.47 -0.25
C ILE A 238 15.78 -3.76 -1.60
N PHE A 239 15.08 -2.65 -1.78
CA PHE A 239 15.13 -1.85 -3.00
C PHE A 239 16.56 -1.41 -3.32
N LEU A 240 17.29 -0.87 -2.34
CA LEU A 240 18.68 -0.44 -2.50
C LEU A 240 19.63 -1.61 -2.74
N ASP A 241 19.50 -2.71 -1.98
CA ASP A 241 20.34 -3.92 -2.12
C ASP A 241 20.16 -4.59 -3.49
N SER A 242 18.94 -4.48 -4.06
CA SER A 242 18.62 -4.98 -5.40
C SER A 242 19.15 -4.12 -6.56
N GLY A 243 19.79 -2.98 -6.26
CA GLY A 243 20.29 -2.01 -7.24
C GLY A 243 19.22 -1.02 -7.71
N GLY A 244 18.23 -0.70 -6.87
CA GLY A 244 17.15 0.23 -7.21
C GLY A 244 16.05 -0.38 -8.09
N ARG A 245 15.81 -1.70 -7.99
CA ARG A 245 14.78 -2.41 -8.77
C ARG A 245 13.50 -2.53 -7.95
N LEU A 246 12.47 -1.80 -8.38
CA LEU A 246 11.17 -1.80 -7.70
C LEU A 246 10.50 -3.19 -7.76
N GLU A 247 10.66 -3.88 -8.88
CA GLU A 247 10.12 -5.22 -9.11
C GLU A 247 10.72 -6.21 -8.12
N ALA A 248 12.03 -6.17 -7.90
CA ALA A 248 12.71 -7.06 -6.96
C ALA A 248 12.26 -6.81 -5.50
N MET A 249 12.02 -5.56 -5.12
CA MET A 249 11.43 -5.24 -3.82
C MET A 249 10.01 -5.83 -3.70
N TRP A 250 9.17 -5.64 -4.71
CA TRP A 250 7.79 -6.14 -4.67
C TRP A 250 7.73 -7.67 -4.69
N GLU A 251 8.60 -8.36 -5.44
CA GLU A 251 8.69 -9.83 -5.44
C GLU A 251 8.95 -10.41 -4.03
N VAL A 252 9.71 -9.69 -3.19
CA VAL A 252 9.95 -10.08 -1.80
C VAL A 252 8.75 -9.72 -0.91
N MET A 253 8.21 -8.52 -1.03
CA MET A 253 7.16 -8.03 -0.12
C MET A 253 5.76 -8.60 -0.45
N GLU A 254 5.43 -8.80 -1.72
CA GLU A 254 4.10 -9.19 -2.20
C GLU A 254 3.56 -10.48 -1.55
N PRO A 255 4.33 -11.59 -1.44
CA PRO A 255 3.82 -12.81 -0.82
C PRO A 255 3.42 -12.61 0.64
N HIS A 256 4.07 -11.68 1.35
CA HIS A 256 3.77 -11.36 2.74
C HIS A 256 2.52 -10.49 2.84
N PHE A 257 2.41 -9.45 2.01
CA PHE A 257 1.21 -8.62 1.90
C PHE A 257 -0.02 -9.45 1.53
N LEU A 258 0.04 -10.19 0.41
CA LEU A 258 -1.07 -10.99 -0.08
C LEU A 258 -1.36 -12.18 0.82
N GLY A 259 -0.32 -12.81 1.38
CA GLY A 259 -0.47 -13.90 2.35
C GLY A 259 -1.19 -13.46 3.61
N PHE A 260 -0.87 -12.25 4.11
CA PHE A 260 -1.55 -11.66 5.25
C PHE A 260 -3.01 -11.33 4.93
N ILE A 261 -3.29 -10.70 3.77
CA ILE A 261 -4.67 -10.40 3.33
C ILE A 261 -5.50 -11.68 3.18
N ARG A 262 -4.93 -12.75 2.63
CA ARG A 262 -5.62 -14.05 2.46
C ARG A 262 -6.03 -14.69 3.76
N LYS A 263 -5.28 -14.47 4.84
CA LYS A 263 -5.64 -14.93 6.18
C LYS A 263 -6.85 -14.16 6.76
N ALA A 264 -7.30 -13.10 6.09
CA ALA A 264 -8.46 -12.28 6.45
C ALA A 264 -8.53 -11.90 7.95
N PRO A 265 -7.42 -11.46 8.57
CA PRO A 265 -7.40 -11.15 10.00
C PRO A 265 -8.48 -10.14 10.38
N LYS A 266 -9.05 -10.30 11.57
CA LYS A 266 -9.96 -9.27 12.09
C LYS A 266 -9.12 -8.03 12.39
N LEU A 267 -9.37 -6.94 11.67
CA LEU A 267 -8.74 -5.67 12.00
C LEU A 267 -9.44 -5.08 13.23
N ALA A 268 -8.70 -4.95 14.33
CA ALA A 268 -9.20 -4.21 15.49
C ALA A 268 -9.38 -2.73 15.10
N GLN A 269 -10.38 -2.06 15.69
CA GLN A 269 -10.62 -0.61 15.52
C GLN A 269 -10.93 -0.12 14.09
N CYS A 270 -11.45 -0.99 13.22
CA CYS A 270 -11.91 -0.56 11.91
C CYS A 270 -13.38 -0.13 11.95
N SER A 271 -13.66 1.05 11.38
CA SER A 271 -15.02 1.46 11.03
C SER A 271 -15.67 0.45 10.08
N THR A 272 -17.00 0.45 9.97
CA THR A 272 -17.71 -0.40 9.02
C THR A 272 -17.22 -0.22 7.58
N ALA A 273 -16.81 0.99 7.21
CA ALA A 273 -16.20 1.28 5.90
C ALA A 273 -14.84 0.61 5.71
N GLN A 274 -13.97 0.63 6.73
CA GLN A 274 -12.68 -0.06 6.69
C GLN A 274 -12.85 -1.58 6.64
N ASN A 275 -13.80 -2.14 7.40
CA ASN A 275 -14.11 -3.57 7.33
C ASN A 275 -14.67 -3.97 5.95
N HIS A 276 -15.52 -3.12 5.35
CA HIS A 276 -16.01 -3.32 3.99
C HIS A 276 -14.86 -3.30 2.96
N ALA A 277 -13.96 -2.32 3.06
CA ALA A 277 -12.77 -2.23 2.22
C ALA A 277 -11.87 -3.45 2.41
N PHE A 278 -11.65 -3.92 3.64
CA PHE A 278 -10.81 -5.08 3.91
C PHE A 278 -11.39 -6.37 3.32
N LEU A 279 -12.70 -6.58 3.46
CA LEU A 279 -13.37 -7.74 2.88
C LEU A 279 -13.29 -7.69 1.35
N THR A 280 -13.48 -6.51 0.75
CA THR A 280 -13.34 -6.29 -0.69
C THR A 280 -11.91 -6.57 -1.17
N LEU A 281 -10.91 -6.09 -0.43
CA LEU A 281 -9.50 -6.35 -0.70
C LEU A 281 -9.21 -7.85 -0.67
N THR A 282 -9.67 -8.52 0.39
CA THR A 282 -9.52 -9.97 0.60
C THR A 282 -10.14 -10.77 -0.55
N ALA A 283 -11.40 -10.48 -0.89
CA ALA A 283 -12.07 -11.12 -2.01
C ALA A 283 -11.32 -10.90 -3.33
N GLY A 284 -10.84 -9.67 -3.60
CA GLY A 284 -10.05 -9.37 -4.79
C GLY A 284 -8.76 -10.18 -4.86
N VAL A 285 -8.02 -10.33 -3.75
CA VAL A 285 -6.82 -11.19 -3.68
C VAL A 285 -7.15 -12.66 -3.97
N LEU A 286 -8.35 -13.12 -3.61
CA LEU A 286 -8.88 -14.46 -3.92
C LEU A 286 -9.49 -14.58 -5.33
N ASN A 287 -9.42 -13.52 -6.14
CA ASN A 287 -10.06 -13.41 -7.46
C ASN A 287 -11.59 -13.54 -7.41
N LEU A 288 -12.21 -13.11 -6.31
CA LEU A 288 -13.65 -13.05 -6.12
C LEU A 288 -14.14 -11.61 -6.25
N ARG A 289 -15.36 -11.45 -6.76
CA ARG A 289 -16.04 -10.15 -6.87
C ARG A 289 -17.24 -10.12 -5.95
N LEU A 290 -17.20 -9.25 -4.95
CA LEU A 290 -18.30 -9.06 -4.01
C LEU A 290 -19.33 -8.07 -4.57
N LYS A 291 -20.60 -8.37 -4.31
CA LYS A 291 -21.71 -7.44 -4.50
C LYS A 291 -22.50 -7.35 -3.20
N PHE A 292 -22.75 -6.12 -2.75
CA PHE A 292 -23.58 -5.84 -1.59
C PHE A 292 -24.98 -5.44 -2.07
N LYS A 293 -26.00 -6.15 -1.61
CA LYS A 293 -27.41 -5.81 -1.85
C LYS A 293 -28.09 -5.48 -0.54
N TYR A 294 -28.85 -4.39 -0.55
CA TYR A 294 -29.57 -3.88 0.61
C TYR A 294 -31.06 -3.89 0.32
N GLU A 295 -31.84 -4.46 1.24
CA GLU A 295 -33.30 -4.44 1.20
C GLU A 295 -33.83 -3.83 2.49
N GLU A 296 -34.80 -2.93 2.38
CA GLU A 296 -35.45 -2.33 3.54
C GLU A 296 -36.89 -2.82 3.63
N LYS A 297 -37.27 -3.38 4.77
CA LYS A 297 -38.64 -3.79 5.07
C LYS A 297 -39.14 -3.01 6.28
N SER A 298 -40.29 -2.36 6.12
CA SER A 298 -41.04 -1.74 7.21
C SER A 298 -42.19 -2.66 7.61
N SER A 299 -42.07 -3.34 8.74
CA SER A 299 -43.15 -4.14 9.33
C SER A 299 -43.45 -3.64 10.73
N GLN A 300 -44.74 -3.37 11.03
CA GLN A 300 -45.22 -2.98 12.36
C GLN A 300 -44.36 -1.91 13.07
N GLN A 301 -44.13 -0.76 12.41
CA GLN A 301 -43.37 0.39 12.93
C GLN A 301 -41.87 0.18 13.25
N LYS A 302 -41.27 -0.98 12.94
CA LYS A 302 -39.82 -1.19 13.04
C LYS A 302 -39.19 -1.27 11.64
N ARG A 303 -38.20 -0.41 11.38
CA ARG A 303 -37.36 -0.45 10.17
C ARG A 303 -36.33 -1.56 10.34
N ILE A 304 -36.31 -2.51 9.40
CA ILE A 304 -35.29 -3.55 9.34
C ILE A 304 -34.60 -3.43 7.98
N VAL A 305 -33.26 -3.35 8.02
CA VAL A 305 -32.39 -3.37 6.85
C VAL A 305 -31.74 -4.73 6.77
N THR A 306 -31.92 -5.41 5.65
CA THR A 306 -31.28 -6.68 5.33
C THR A 306 -30.10 -6.41 4.40
N CYS A 307 -28.91 -6.89 4.77
CA CYS A 307 -27.71 -6.83 3.94
C CYS A 307 -27.38 -8.25 3.46
N SER A 308 -27.22 -8.42 2.15
CA SER A 308 -26.72 -9.66 1.55
C SER A 308 -25.42 -9.40 0.79
N ILE A 309 -24.43 -10.25 1.04
CA ILE A 309 -23.14 -10.22 0.34
C ILE A 309 -23.13 -11.41 -0.61
N LEU A 310 -22.84 -11.14 -1.88
CA LEU A 310 -22.85 -12.15 -2.95
C LEU A 310 -21.49 -12.26 -3.62
N VAL A 311 -21.14 -13.47 -4.00
CA VAL A 311 -20.04 -13.80 -4.93
C VAL A 311 -20.67 -14.39 -6.18
N GLY A 312 -20.67 -13.63 -7.28
CA GLY A 312 -21.44 -14.00 -8.47
C GLY A 312 -22.95 -13.97 -8.17
N GLU A 313 -23.60 -15.13 -8.24
CA GLU A 313 -25.02 -15.31 -7.89
C GLU A 313 -25.23 -15.94 -6.49
N ASN A 314 -24.16 -16.45 -5.88
CA ASN A 314 -24.24 -17.13 -4.60
C ASN A 314 -24.19 -16.13 -3.45
N VAL A 315 -25.14 -16.25 -2.52
CA VAL A 315 -25.15 -15.48 -1.27
C VAL A 315 -24.16 -16.11 -0.31
N ILE A 316 -23.12 -15.36 0.07
CA ILE A 316 -22.11 -15.82 1.03
C ILE A 316 -22.45 -15.43 2.46
N SER A 317 -23.17 -14.32 2.66
CA SER A 317 -23.68 -13.93 3.97
C SER A 317 -24.96 -13.13 3.85
N LEU A 318 -25.78 -13.23 4.89
CA LEU A 318 -27.05 -12.52 5.02
C LEU A 318 -27.21 -12.07 6.47
N SER A 319 -27.52 -10.79 6.67
CA SER A 319 -27.81 -10.24 7.99
C SER A 319 -29.03 -9.34 7.95
N SER A 320 -29.66 -9.11 9.09
CA SER A 320 -30.74 -8.14 9.24
C SER A 320 -30.58 -7.36 10.54
N ALA A 321 -30.65 -6.03 10.47
CA ALA A 321 -30.49 -5.16 11.64
C ALA A 321 -31.34 -3.87 11.50
N PRO A 322 -31.53 -3.09 12.60
CA PRO A 322 -32.31 -1.85 12.54
C PRO A 322 -31.67 -0.72 11.71
N SER A 323 -30.34 -0.77 11.50
CA SER A 323 -29.60 0.20 10.71
C SER A 323 -28.77 -0.48 9.62
N LYS A 324 -28.54 0.27 8.52
CA LYS A 324 -27.69 -0.19 7.41
C LYS A 324 -26.27 -0.52 7.87
N GLU A 325 -25.70 0.32 8.72
CA GLU A 325 -24.34 0.15 9.25
C GLU A 325 -24.21 -1.15 10.05
N ARG A 326 -25.13 -1.41 10.98
CA ARG A 326 -25.08 -2.62 11.81
C ARG A 326 -25.35 -3.89 11.01
N ALA A 327 -26.27 -3.84 10.05
CA ALA A 327 -26.50 -4.97 9.13
C ALA A 327 -25.22 -5.27 8.32
N THR A 328 -24.57 -4.23 7.80
CA THR A 328 -23.34 -4.38 7.01
C THR A 328 -22.21 -4.99 7.84
N GLU A 329 -22.01 -4.52 9.07
CA GLU A 329 -20.99 -5.05 9.98
C GLU A 329 -21.19 -6.55 10.25
N ILE A 330 -22.40 -6.97 10.62
CA ILE A 330 -22.72 -8.38 10.88
C ILE A 330 -22.55 -9.24 9.61
N ALA A 331 -22.96 -8.71 8.45
CA ALA A 331 -22.81 -9.43 7.19
C ALA A 331 -21.34 -9.60 6.79
N ILE A 332 -20.49 -8.59 7.05
CA ILE A 332 -19.06 -8.64 6.79
C ILE A 332 -18.38 -9.66 7.68
N ASP A 333 -18.69 -9.68 8.98
CA ASP A 333 -18.10 -10.64 9.91
C ASP A 333 -18.44 -12.08 9.50
N SER A 334 -19.70 -12.36 9.18
CA SER A 334 -20.14 -13.67 8.70
C SER A 334 -19.51 -14.03 7.33
N ALA A 335 -19.39 -13.08 6.39
CA ALA A 335 -18.74 -13.32 5.11
C ALA A 335 -17.24 -13.61 5.26
N ARG A 336 -16.57 -12.95 6.20
CA ARG A 336 -15.16 -13.16 6.50
C ARG A 336 -14.90 -14.59 6.96
N GLU A 337 -15.73 -15.10 7.87
CA GLU A 337 -15.67 -16.50 8.33
C GLU A 337 -15.88 -17.49 7.17
N ALA A 338 -16.89 -17.26 6.32
CA ALA A 338 -17.14 -18.10 5.14
C ALA A 338 -15.97 -18.10 4.13
N LEU A 339 -15.29 -16.95 3.96
CA LEU A 339 -14.09 -16.86 3.11
C LEU A 339 -12.88 -17.59 3.73
N MET A 340 -12.80 -17.69 5.05
CA MET A 340 -11.75 -18.45 5.72
C MET A 340 -11.95 -19.96 5.56
N GLU A 341 -13.18 -20.46 5.78
CA GLU A 341 -13.51 -21.89 5.63
C GLU A 341 -13.31 -22.38 4.20
N SER A 342 -13.69 -21.58 3.21
CA SER A 342 -13.45 -21.93 1.80
C SER A 342 -11.97 -21.93 1.41
N ASN A 343 -11.13 -21.15 2.10
CA ASN A 343 -9.69 -21.13 1.89
C ASN A 343 -8.96 -22.29 2.59
N SER A 344 -9.39 -22.73 3.78
CA SER A 344 -8.79 -23.89 4.44
C SER A 344 -8.97 -25.16 3.60
N HIS A 345 -10.16 -25.39 3.04
CA HIS A 345 -10.40 -26.52 2.14
C HIS A 345 -9.56 -26.47 0.86
N ARG A 346 -9.34 -25.27 0.27
CA ARG A 346 -8.46 -25.12 -0.91
C ARG A 346 -6.98 -25.34 -0.58
N LEU A 347 -6.53 -25.00 0.62
CA LEU A 347 -5.14 -25.22 1.06
C LEU A 347 -4.88 -26.70 1.38
N GLU A 348 -5.88 -27.42 1.91
CA GLU A 348 -5.80 -28.87 2.14
C GLU A 348 -5.71 -29.63 0.81
N ASP A 349 -6.52 -29.28 -0.20
CA ASP A 349 -6.48 -29.92 -1.54
C ASP A 349 -5.14 -29.71 -2.26
N GLN A 350 -4.49 -28.54 -2.10
CA GLN A 350 -3.18 -28.26 -2.68
C GLN A 350 -2.03 -28.94 -1.93
N SER A 351 -2.20 -29.25 -0.64
CA SER A 351 -1.24 -30.02 0.15
C SER A 351 -1.30 -31.53 -0.17
N GLY A 352 -2.46 -32.03 -0.61
CA GLY A 352 -2.67 -33.41 -1.05
C GLY A 352 -2.10 -33.73 -2.43
N THR A 353 -1.91 -32.74 -3.31
CA THR A 353 -1.45 -32.95 -4.70
C THR A 353 0.06 -32.85 -4.91
N ARG A 354 0.87 -32.57 -3.88
CA ARG A 354 2.35 -32.52 -3.98
C ARG A 354 3.09 -33.80 -3.55
N ARG A 355 2.38 -34.92 -3.38
CA ARG A 355 2.97 -36.27 -3.24
C ARG A 355 2.53 -37.16 -4.41
N LYS A 356 3.19 -37.00 -5.57
CA LYS A 356 3.49 -38.04 -6.58
C LYS A 356 3.78 -37.40 -7.93
N SER A 357 5.06 -37.26 -8.23
CA SER A 357 5.60 -37.55 -9.56
C SER A 357 7.12 -37.47 -9.43
N TYR A 358 7.74 -38.60 -9.78
CA TYR A 358 9.13 -39.02 -9.58
C TYR A 358 10.18 -38.07 -10.15
#